data_AF-A0A1S3ZQR6-F1
#
_entry.id   AF-A0A1S3ZQR6-F1
#
_cell.length_a   1.000
_cell.length_b   1.000
_cell.length_c   1.000
_cell.angle_alpha   90.00
_cell.angle_beta   90.00
_cell.angle_gamma   90.00
#
_symmetry.space_group_name_H-M   'P 1'
#
loop_
_entity.id
_entity.type
_entity.pdbx_description
1 polymer ?
#
loop_
_entity_poly.entity_id
_entity_poly.type
_entity_poly.pdbx_seq_one_letter_code
_entity_poly.pdbx_strand_id
1 'polypeptide(L)'
;MMKASVKAKYETDKAAATGAATIAFNAGDFKLRASMTDATVVNGPSLNGLALAVEKPGSFIFDYNVPKKDFRFQFMNSIRVLEKPLNLNYIHFRGDNRTILDGTLVFDSANKVSANHVLGSRGCKLKYSYVHGGLTTFEPSYDMTKNSWDFAVSHKVYRDDVCRATYQTTSKNLGFEWSRSSKLNGSFKVAASLCLADELKMPKLTAESSWDFDI
;
A
#
# COMPACT_ATOMS: atom_id res chain seq x y z
N MET A 1 11.76 -24.22 -8.62
CA MET A 1 10.49 -23.95 -9.31
C MET A 1 10.28 -22.44 -9.28
N MET A 2 10.14 -21.83 -10.45
CA MET A 2 9.94 -20.38 -10.55
C MET A 2 8.51 -20.05 -10.11
N LYS A 3 8.28 -18.87 -9.56
CA LYS A 3 6.94 -18.43 -9.19
C LYS A 3 6.61 -17.15 -9.92
N ALA A 4 5.42 -17.09 -10.48
CA ALA A 4 4.88 -15.88 -11.07
C ALA A 4 3.63 -15.42 -10.32
N SER A 5 3.37 -14.12 -10.33
CA SER A 5 2.16 -13.54 -9.78
C SER A 5 1.55 -12.58 -10.78
N VAL A 6 0.25 -12.68 -11.02
CA VAL A 6 -0.53 -11.72 -11.81
C VAL A 6 -1.46 -10.99 -10.86
N LYS A 7 -1.52 -9.67 -10.98
CA LYS A 7 -2.44 -8.81 -10.25
C LYS A 7 -3.17 -7.89 -11.21
N ALA A 8 -4.49 -7.84 -11.11
CA ALA A 8 -5.33 -6.90 -11.83
C ALA A 8 -6.01 -5.97 -10.82
N LYS A 9 -6.09 -4.69 -11.15
CA LYS A 9 -6.75 -3.66 -10.36
C LYS A 9 -7.65 -2.83 -11.26
N TYR A 10 -8.86 -2.57 -10.80
CA TYR A 10 -9.82 -1.67 -11.41
C TYR A 10 -10.25 -0.63 -10.39
N GLU A 11 -10.30 0.63 -10.80
CA GLU A 11 -10.60 1.75 -9.93
C GLU A 11 -11.51 2.74 -10.65
N THR A 12 -12.64 3.10 -10.03
CA THR A 12 -13.55 4.13 -10.54
C THR A 12 -13.32 5.43 -9.77
N ASP A 13 -13.02 6.51 -10.48
CA ASP A 13 -12.98 7.86 -9.90
C ASP A 13 -13.98 8.77 -10.62
N LYS A 14 -14.20 9.98 -10.08
CA LYS A 14 -15.16 11.00 -10.57
C LYS A 14 -15.00 11.32 -12.06
N ALA A 15 -13.80 11.16 -12.62
CA ALA A 15 -13.49 11.52 -14.00
C ALA A 15 -13.42 10.33 -14.96
N ALA A 16 -13.03 9.14 -14.50
CA ALA A 16 -12.84 7.97 -15.33
C ALA A 16 -12.68 6.70 -14.49
N ALA A 17 -12.97 5.56 -15.12
CA ALA A 17 -12.49 4.27 -14.65
C ALA A 17 -11.09 4.01 -15.19
N THR A 18 -10.22 3.43 -14.37
CA THR A 18 -8.85 3.06 -14.75
C THR A 18 -8.58 1.61 -14.42
N GLY A 19 -7.92 0.92 -15.36
CA GLY A 19 -7.45 -0.45 -15.20
C GLY A 19 -5.93 -0.50 -15.09
N ALA A 20 -5.42 -1.38 -14.23
CA ALA A 20 -4.00 -1.69 -14.14
C ALA A 20 -3.76 -3.19 -14.03
N ALA A 21 -2.72 -3.68 -14.70
CA ALA A 21 -2.26 -5.05 -14.61
C ALA A 21 -0.79 -5.08 -14.19
N THR A 22 -0.42 -6.03 -13.36
CA THR A 22 0.94 -6.24 -12.88
C THR A 22 1.29 -7.71 -13.00
N ILE A 23 2.44 -7.99 -13.59
CA ILE A 23 3.02 -9.32 -13.66
C ILE A 23 4.33 -9.26 -12.89
N ALA A 24 4.63 -10.30 -12.12
CA ALA A 24 5.92 -10.43 -11.48
C ALA A 24 6.43 -11.86 -11.47
N PHE A 25 7.74 -12.01 -11.52
CA PHE A 25 8.45 -13.28 -11.59
C PHE A 25 9.56 -13.32 -10.55
N ASN A 26 9.66 -14.42 -9.81
CA ASN A 26 10.74 -14.66 -8.87
C ASN A 26 11.94 -15.27 -9.60
N ALA A 27 13.10 -14.62 -9.47
CA ALA A 27 14.39 -15.02 -10.01
C ALA A 27 15.43 -15.08 -8.87
N GLY A 28 15.55 -16.25 -8.23
CA GLY A 28 16.37 -16.42 -7.03
C GLY A 28 15.85 -15.58 -5.86
N ASP A 29 16.72 -14.75 -5.30
CA ASP A 29 16.38 -13.82 -4.21
C ASP A 29 15.66 -12.55 -4.69
N PHE A 30 15.53 -12.37 -6.00
CA PHE A 30 14.94 -11.18 -6.60
C PHE A 30 13.54 -11.48 -7.15
N LYS A 31 12.71 -10.44 -7.20
CA LYS A 31 11.45 -10.43 -7.93
C LYS A 31 11.48 -9.30 -8.94
N LEU A 32 11.21 -9.65 -10.19
CA LEU A 32 11.07 -8.73 -11.31
C LEU A 32 9.59 -8.43 -11.50
N ARG A 33 9.21 -7.16 -11.62
CA ARG A 33 7.83 -6.74 -11.79
C ARG A 33 7.70 -5.81 -12.98
N ALA A 34 6.64 -6.02 -13.77
CA ALA A 34 6.20 -5.08 -14.79
C ALA A 34 4.72 -4.76 -14.53
N SER A 35 4.35 -3.49 -14.62
CA SER A 35 2.96 -3.04 -14.49
C SER A 35 2.59 -2.09 -15.61
N MET A 36 1.36 -2.21 -16.10
CA MET A 36 0.78 -1.37 -17.15
C MET A 36 -0.58 -0.85 -16.70
N THR A 37 -1.02 0.25 -17.30
CA THR A 37 -2.38 0.76 -17.15
C THR A 37 -3.10 0.77 -18.50
N ASP A 38 -4.40 1.00 -18.50
CA ASP A 38 -5.19 1.29 -19.70
C ASP A 38 -4.54 2.32 -20.65
N ALA A 39 -3.89 3.36 -20.11
CA ALA A 39 -3.14 4.35 -20.89
C ALA A 39 -2.06 3.76 -21.82
N THR A 40 -1.59 2.54 -21.55
CA THR A 40 -0.64 1.81 -22.42
C THR A 40 -1.25 1.45 -23.78
N VAL A 41 -2.59 1.30 -23.85
CA VAL A 41 -3.29 0.77 -25.03
C VAL A 41 -4.41 1.65 -25.59
N VAL A 42 -5.02 2.55 -24.80
CA VAL A 42 -6.24 3.29 -25.17
C VAL A 42 -6.10 4.14 -26.44
N ASN A 43 -4.91 4.66 -26.75
CA ASN A 43 -4.64 5.45 -27.97
C ASN A 43 -3.64 4.75 -28.91
N GLY A 44 -3.58 3.42 -28.86
CA GLY A 44 -2.56 2.60 -29.51
C GLY A 44 -1.37 2.27 -28.59
N PRO A 45 -0.47 1.35 -29.01
CA PRO A 45 0.65 0.91 -28.19
C PRO A 45 1.55 2.09 -27.81
N SER A 46 1.62 2.40 -26.53
CA SER A 46 2.53 3.41 -25.99
C SER A 46 3.18 2.91 -24.70
N LEU A 47 4.25 3.56 -24.27
CA LEU A 47 4.87 3.26 -22.98
C LEU A 47 4.14 3.94 -21.81
N ASN A 48 3.09 4.73 -22.08
CA ASN A 48 2.32 5.43 -21.04
C ASN A 48 1.72 4.42 -20.06
N GLY A 49 1.84 4.69 -18.76
CA GLY A 49 1.39 3.77 -17.71
C GLY A 49 2.30 2.57 -17.44
N LEU A 50 3.38 2.37 -18.21
CA LEU A 50 4.35 1.30 -17.96
C LEU A 50 5.30 1.65 -16.79
N ALA A 51 5.47 0.72 -15.87
CA ALA A 51 6.51 0.77 -14.85
C ALA A 51 7.18 -0.60 -14.70
N LEU A 52 8.47 -0.56 -14.38
CA LEU A 52 9.31 -1.74 -14.16
C LEU A 52 9.87 -1.68 -12.76
N ALA A 53 10.05 -2.83 -12.12
CA ALA A 53 10.68 -2.87 -10.81
C ALA A 53 11.52 -4.12 -10.59
N VAL A 54 12.57 -3.95 -9.80
CA VAL A 54 13.38 -5.02 -9.24
C VAL A 54 13.31 -4.91 -7.72
N GLU A 55 12.96 -5.99 -7.05
CA GLU A 55 12.93 -6.03 -5.59
C GLU A 55 13.66 -7.25 -5.05
N LYS A 56 14.30 -7.06 -3.90
CA LYS A 56 14.69 -8.15 -3.02
C LYS A 56 13.77 -8.09 -1.80
N PRO A 57 12.86 -9.07 -1.60
CA PRO A 57 11.89 -9.04 -0.52
C PRO A 57 12.52 -8.77 0.85
N GLY A 58 11.95 -7.81 1.59
CA GLY A 58 12.45 -7.39 2.90
C GLY A 58 13.76 -6.58 2.89
N SER A 59 14.37 -6.32 1.73
CA SER A 59 15.62 -5.55 1.62
C SER A 59 15.45 -4.26 0.82
N PHE A 60 15.04 -4.33 -0.45
CA PHE A 60 14.88 -3.13 -1.27
C PHE A 60 13.89 -3.31 -2.42
N ILE A 61 13.41 -2.19 -2.95
CA ILE A 61 12.61 -2.09 -4.17
C ILE A 61 13.13 -0.91 -4.99
N PHE A 62 13.46 -1.15 -6.25
CA PHE A 62 13.75 -0.12 -7.23
C PHE A 62 12.65 -0.11 -8.28
N ASP A 63 11.85 0.95 -8.32
CA ASP A 63 10.82 1.15 -9.33
C ASP A 63 11.26 2.21 -10.33
N TYR A 64 11.00 1.95 -11.60
CA TYR A 64 11.24 2.85 -12.71
C TYR A 64 9.92 3.15 -13.43
N ASN A 65 9.54 4.43 -13.44
CA ASN A 65 8.42 4.92 -14.24
C ASN A 65 8.93 5.23 -15.65
N VAL A 66 8.54 4.41 -16.62
CA VAL A 66 9.10 4.48 -17.98
C VAL A 66 8.76 5.81 -18.67
N PRO A 67 7.50 6.29 -18.71
CA PRO A 67 7.16 7.57 -19.31
C PRO A 67 7.89 8.77 -18.70
N LYS A 68 7.95 8.83 -17.38
CA LYS A 68 8.54 9.96 -16.65
C LYS A 68 10.06 9.89 -16.58
N LYS A 69 10.65 8.75 -16.96
CA LYS A 69 12.08 8.45 -16.79
C LYS A 69 12.54 8.66 -15.34
N ASP A 70 11.68 8.30 -14.39
CA ASP A 70 11.88 8.61 -12.98
C ASP A 70 12.04 7.33 -12.14
N PHE A 71 12.81 7.43 -11.06
CA PHE A 71 13.13 6.34 -10.16
C PHE A 71 12.58 6.57 -8.75
N ARG A 72 12.07 5.50 -8.15
CA ARG A 72 11.84 5.39 -6.73
C ARG A 72 12.73 4.30 -6.15
N PHE A 73 13.49 4.66 -5.13
CA PHE A 73 14.31 3.73 -4.36
C PHE A 73 13.66 3.52 -3.00
N GLN A 74 13.52 2.27 -2.58
CA GLN A 74 13.04 1.92 -1.26
C GLN A 74 14.00 0.92 -0.62
N PHE A 75 14.43 1.19 0.61
CA PHE A 75 15.30 0.32 1.39
C PHE A 75 14.63 0.00 2.72
N MET A 76 14.59 -1.27 3.06
CA MET A 76 13.98 -1.80 4.27
C MET A 76 15.07 -2.42 5.13
N ASN A 77 15.02 -2.15 6.43
CA ASN A 77 15.93 -2.74 7.40
C ASN A 77 15.19 -3.04 8.69
N SER A 78 15.66 -4.04 9.45
CA SER A 78 15.12 -4.35 10.77
C SER A 78 16.28 -4.51 11.74
N ILE A 79 16.26 -3.70 12.80
CA ILE A 79 17.22 -3.77 13.90
C ILE A 79 16.50 -4.09 15.20
N ARG A 80 17.24 -4.44 16.26
CA ARG A 80 16.66 -4.65 17.59
C ARG A 80 17.04 -3.49 18.50
N VAL A 81 16.04 -2.93 19.18
CA VAL A 81 16.21 -1.93 20.23
C VAL A 81 15.57 -2.49 21.48
N LEU A 82 16.36 -2.68 22.55
CA LEU A 82 15.90 -3.36 23.77
C LEU A 82 15.23 -4.71 23.46
N GLU A 83 15.85 -5.49 22.57
CA GLU A 83 15.35 -6.79 22.04
C GLU A 83 14.08 -6.70 21.19
N LYS A 84 13.43 -5.53 21.12
CA LYS A 84 12.23 -5.28 20.32
C LYS A 84 12.57 -4.95 18.86
N PRO A 85 11.86 -5.52 17.88
CA PRO A 85 12.08 -5.19 16.48
C PRO A 85 11.74 -3.73 16.17
N LEU A 86 12.70 -3.02 15.59
CA LEU A 86 12.52 -1.71 14.97
C LEU A 86 12.70 -1.86 13.46
N ASN A 87 11.59 -1.79 12.74
CA ASN A 87 11.56 -1.84 11.29
C ASN A 87 11.70 -0.43 10.72
N LEU A 88 12.64 -0.23 9.82
CA LEU A 88 12.95 1.02 9.17
C LEU A 88 12.68 0.89 7.67
N ASN A 89 12.10 1.94 7.10
CA ASN A 89 11.81 2.04 5.67
C ASN A 89 12.24 3.41 5.17
N TYR A 90 13.20 3.42 4.26
CA TYR A 90 13.67 4.62 3.57
C TYR A 90 13.10 4.61 2.16
N ILE A 91 12.45 5.68 1.73
CA ILE A 91 11.93 5.83 0.36
C ILE A 91 12.44 7.15 -0.22
N HIS A 92 13.12 7.10 -1.35
CA HIS A 92 13.57 8.28 -2.09
C HIS A 92 12.96 8.31 -3.49
N PHE A 93 12.30 9.42 -3.81
CA PHE A 93 11.78 9.75 -5.13
C PHE A 93 12.76 10.68 -5.81
N ARG A 94 13.37 10.22 -6.91
CA ARG A 94 14.39 10.99 -7.63
C ARG A 94 13.79 12.24 -8.28
N GLY A 95 12.65 12.12 -8.95
CA GLY A 95 12.01 13.21 -9.69
C GLY A 95 11.49 14.32 -8.78
N ASP A 96 10.90 13.96 -7.64
CA ASP A 96 10.43 14.92 -6.65
C ASP A 96 11.56 15.43 -5.72
N ASN A 97 12.77 14.85 -5.82
CA ASN A 97 13.85 14.97 -4.84
C ASN A 97 13.35 14.87 -3.39
N ARG A 98 12.48 13.90 -3.13
CA ARG A 98 11.75 13.76 -1.87
C ARG A 98 12.13 12.47 -1.18
N THR A 99 12.46 12.57 0.11
CA THR A 99 12.79 11.41 0.93
C THR A 99 11.80 11.24 2.07
N ILE A 100 11.31 10.02 2.26
CA ILE A 100 10.38 9.61 3.31
C ILE A 100 11.07 8.56 4.18
N LEU A 101 10.97 8.72 5.49
CA LEU A 101 11.43 7.76 6.49
C LEU A 101 10.23 7.25 7.28
N ASP A 102 10.07 5.92 7.32
CA ASP A 102 9.19 5.25 8.26
C ASP A 102 9.98 4.47 9.29
N GLY A 103 9.52 4.51 10.54
CA GLY A 103 9.94 3.63 11.61
C GLY A 103 8.75 2.92 12.21
N THR A 104 8.89 1.65 12.56
CA THR A 104 7.87 0.90 13.33
C THR A 104 8.54 0.09 14.41
N LEU A 105 8.28 0.44 15.66
CA LEU A 105 8.71 -0.30 16.84
C LEU A 105 7.60 -1.26 17.28
N VAL A 106 7.93 -2.54 17.36
CA VAL A 106 7.02 -3.61 17.78
C VAL A 106 7.28 -3.97 19.24
N PHE A 107 6.39 -3.57 20.14
CA PHE A 107 6.55 -3.83 21.58
C PHE A 107 6.26 -5.28 21.92
N ASP A 108 5.17 -5.81 21.37
CA ASP A 108 4.72 -7.19 21.54
C ASP A 108 3.83 -7.62 20.37
N SER A 109 3.17 -8.78 20.47
CA SER A 109 2.30 -9.31 19.42
C SER A 109 1.04 -8.48 19.17
N ALA A 110 0.62 -7.66 20.14
CA ALA A 110 -0.58 -6.83 20.06
C ALA A 110 -0.27 -5.35 19.82
N ASN A 111 0.89 -4.85 20.23
CA ASN A 111 1.18 -3.42 20.31
C ASN A 111 2.38 -3.02 19.44
N LYS A 112 2.18 -1.99 18.60
CA LYS A 112 3.26 -1.35 17.84
C LYS A 112 3.01 0.16 17.67
N VAL A 113 4.10 0.92 17.57
CA VAL A 113 4.08 2.34 17.21
C VAL A 113 4.82 2.54 15.90
N SER A 114 4.24 3.32 15.00
CA SER A 114 4.85 3.73 13.75
C SER A 114 4.99 5.25 13.69
N ALA A 115 6.07 5.72 13.10
CA ALA A 115 6.29 7.12 12.75
C ALA A 115 6.61 7.21 11.25
N ASN A 116 6.06 8.21 10.58
CA ASN A 116 6.36 8.56 9.19
C ASN A 116 6.78 10.03 9.14
N HIS A 117 7.87 10.32 8.42
CA HIS A 117 8.40 11.66 8.28
C HIS A 117 8.94 11.90 6.87
N VAL A 118 8.64 13.06 6.28
CA VAL A 118 9.25 13.50 5.03
C VAL A 118 10.45 14.39 5.39
N LEU A 119 11.65 13.97 5.01
CA LEU A 119 12.89 14.71 5.33
C LEU A 119 12.84 16.14 4.78
N GLY A 120 13.27 17.09 5.60
CA GLY A 120 13.23 18.52 5.27
C GLY A 120 11.85 19.17 5.46
N SER A 121 10.81 18.39 5.77
CA SER A 121 9.52 18.93 6.19
C SER A 121 9.46 19.10 7.71
N ARG A 122 8.48 19.87 8.21
CA ARG A 122 8.12 19.88 9.64
C ARG A 122 7.11 18.79 10.01
N GLY A 123 6.63 18.03 9.01
CA GLY A 123 5.51 17.11 9.16
C GLY A 123 5.96 15.74 9.65
N CYS A 124 5.32 15.24 10.70
CA CYS A 124 5.47 13.87 11.17
C CYS A 124 4.08 13.29 11.44
N LYS A 125 3.88 12.03 11.08
CA LYS A 125 2.67 11.28 11.38
C LYS A 125 3.00 10.13 12.31
N LEU A 126 2.35 10.10 13.47
CA LEU A 126 2.47 9.04 14.47
C LEU A 126 1.25 8.15 14.41
N LYS A 127 1.45 6.83 14.53
CA LYS A 127 0.37 5.84 14.53
C LYS A 127 0.61 4.83 15.64
N TYR A 128 -0.41 4.59 16.45
CA TYR A 128 -0.44 3.46 17.36
C TYR A 128 -1.26 2.34 16.73
N SER A 129 -0.91 1.08 16.98
CA SER A 129 -1.68 -0.07 16.54
C SER A 129 -1.79 -1.07 17.68
N TYR A 130 -3.04 -1.42 18.01
CA TYR A 130 -3.38 -2.38 19.05
C TYR A 130 -4.28 -3.49 18.49
N VAL A 131 -3.87 -4.74 18.68
CA VAL A 131 -4.65 -5.93 18.31
C VAL A 131 -5.37 -6.46 19.55
N HIS A 132 -6.69 -6.30 19.58
CA HIS A 132 -7.57 -6.84 20.60
C HIS A 132 -8.05 -8.25 20.24
N GLY A 133 -7.77 -9.22 21.12
CA GLY A 133 -8.21 -10.61 20.98
C GLY A 133 -7.68 -11.33 19.73
N GLY A 134 -6.60 -10.83 19.11
CA GLY A 134 -6.05 -11.38 17.86
C GLY A 134 -6.91 -11.16 16.61
N LEU A 135 -8.08 -10.52 16.75
CA LEU A 135 -9.11 -10.37 15.72
C LEU A 135 -9.30 -8.92 15.27
N THR A 136 -9.47 -8.01 16.22
CA THR A 136 -9.74 -6.60 15.94
C THR A 136 -8.46 -5.80 16.11
N THR A 137 -8.12 -4.94 15.14
CA THR A 137 -7.01 -4.00 15.23
C THR A 137 -7.55 -2.58 15.23
N PHE A 138 -7.10 -1.78 16.18
CA PHE A 138 -7.38 -0.35 16.27
C PHE A 138 -6.11 0.42 15.92
N GLU A 139 -6.22 1.41 15.05
CA GLU A 139 -5.09 2.20 14.56
C GLU A 139 -5.42 3.70 14.54
N PRO A 140 -5.39 4.39 15.70
CA PRO A 140 -5.39 5.84 15.72
C PRO A 140 -4.06 6.39 15.20
N SER A 141 -4.10 7.47 14.44
CA SER A 141 -2.92 8.18 13.96
C SER A 141 -3.09 9.69 14.04
N TYR A 142 -2.03 10.39 14.36
CA TYR A 142 -2.01 11.84 14.47
C TYR A 142 -1.03 12.42 13.45
N ASP A 143 -1.52 13.33 12.61
CA ASP A 143 -0.74 14.07 11.62
C ASP A 143 -0.41 15.46 12.21
N MET A 144 0.85 15.66 12.60
CA MET A 144 1.30 16.91 13.22
C MET A 144 1.21 18.11 12.27
N THR A 145 1.25 17.86 10.95
CA THR A 145 1.18 18.92 9.93
C THR A 145 -0.24 19.48 9.86
N LYS A 146 -1.23 18.60 9.94
CA LYS A 146 -2.65 18.95 9.83
C LYS A 146 -3.31 19.21 11.17
N ASN A 147 -2.59 18.91 12.26
CA ASN A 147 -3.13 18.91 13.62
C ASN A 147 -4.44 18.10 13.70
N SER A 148 -4.42 16.87 13.20
CA SER A 148 -5.63 16.06 13.08
C SER A 148 -5.39 14.58 13.35
N TRP A 149 -6.46 13.92 13.79
CA TRP A 149 -6.49 12.48 13.99
C TRP A 149 -7.11 11.78 12.79
N ASP A 150 -6.52 10.65 12.36
CA ASP A 150 -7.18 9.69 11.49
C ASP A 150 -7.32 8.36 12.24
N PHE A 151 -8.34 7.60 11.90
CA PHE A 151 -8.67 6.34 12.57
C PHE A 151 -8.80 5.23 11.54
N ALA A 152 -8.30 4.05 11.89
CA ALA A 152 -8.63 2.82 11.19
C ALA A 152 -8.99 1.71 12.19
N VAL A 153 -9.96 0.89 11.81
CA VAL A 153 -10.33 -0.33 12.53
C VAL A 153 -10.38 -1.44 11.52
N SER A 154 -9.73 -2.57 11.80
CA SER A 154 -9.86 -3.78 11.00
C SER A 154 -10.30 -4.94 11.86
N HIS A 155 -11.14 -5.81 11.32
CA HIS A 155 -11.60 -7.02 11.98
C HIS A 155 -11.43 -8.20 11.05
N LYS A 156 -10.83 -9.28 11.55
CA LYS A 156 -10.77 -10.56 10.85
C LYS A 156 -12.15 -11.20 10.87
N VAL A 157 -12.68 -11.53 9.70
CA VAL A 157 -13.96 -12.21 9.53
C VAL A 157 -13.68 -13.53 8.84
N TYR A 158 -14.29 -14.63 9.28
CA TYR A 158 -13.91 -15.97 8.79
C TYR A 158 -12.39 -16.20 8.93
N ARG A 159 -11.80 -17.19 8.25
CA ARG A 159 -10.36 -17.51 8.43
C ARG A 159 -9.44 -16.52 7.73
N ASP A 160 -9.73 -16.18 6.48
CA ASP A 160 -8.80 -15.47 5.60
C ASP A 160 -9.28 -14.07 5.21
N ASP A 161 -10.44 -13.62 5.71
CA ASP A 161 -11.04 -12.34 5.32
C ASP A 161 -10.80 -11.28 6.38
N VAL A 162 -10.63 -10.04 5.93
CA VAL A 162 -10.48 -8.86 6.79
C VAL A 162 -11.36 -7.75 6.25
N CYS A 163 -12.20 -7.21 7.12
CA CYS A 163 -12.93 -5.98 6.88
C CYS A 163 -12.20 -4.83 7.59
N ARG A 164 -11.99 -3.71 6.91
CA ARG A 164 -11.31 -2.54 7.43
C ARG A 164 -12.10 -1.28 7.12
N ALA A 165 -12.38 -0.49 8.15
CA ALA A 165 -12.93 0.85 8.03
C ALA A 165 -11.85 1.89 8.35
N THR A 166 -11.86 3.01 7.64
CA THR A 166 -10.93 4.12 7.85
C THR A 166 -11.68 5.44 7.82
N TYR A 167 -11.29 6.37 8.67
CA TYR A 167 -11.78 7.75 8.64
C TYR A 167 -10.62 8.72 8.75
N GLN A 168 -10.52 9.63 7.77
CA GLN A 168 -9.54 10.71 7.78
C GLN A 168 -10.23 12.02 8.14
N THR A 169 -9.85 12.64 9.27
CA THR A 169 -10.63 13.78 9.79
C THR A 169 -10.51 15.02 8.92
N THR A 170 -9.29 15.34 8.44
CA THR A 170 -9.07 16.57 7.65
C THR A 170 -9.78 16.52 6.30
N SER A 171 -9.67 15.40 5.59
CA SER A 171 -10.32 15.22 4.27
C SER A 171 -11.78 14.80 4.38
N LYS A 172 -12.25 14.43 5.58
CA LYS A 172 -13.56 13.81 5.84
C LYS A 172 -13.78 12.57 4.97
N ASN A 173 -12.71 11.87 4.59
CA ASN A 173 -12.79 10.67 3.78
C ASN A 173 -13.14 9.48 4.66
N LEU A 174 -14.26 8.83 4.37
CA LEU A 174 -14.66 7.55 4.91
C LEU A 174 -14.30 6.46 3.90
N GLY A 175 -13.67 5.39 4.37
CA GLY A 175 -13.27 4.24 3.57
C GLY A 175 -13.71 2.93 4.20
N PHE A 176 -14.09 1.99 3.37
CA PHE A 176 -14.33 0.60 3.73
C PHE A 176 -13.58 -0.32 2.76
N GLU A 177 -13.00 -1.38 3.28
CA GLU A 177 -12.25 -2.38 2.52
C GLU A 177 -12.58 -3.77 3.03
N TRP A 178 -12.84 -4.69 2.11
CA TRP A 178 -12.85 -6.13 2.35
C TRP A 178 -11.70 -6.74 1.56
N SER A 179 -10.90 -7.58 2.21
CA SER A 179 -9.85 -8.33 1.55
C SER A 179 -9.89 -9.79 2.00
N ARG A 180 -9.46 -10.68 1.10
CA ARG A 180 -9.22 -12.10 1.39
C ARG A 180 -7.84 -12.46 0.87
N SER A 181 -7.06 -13.17 1.68
CA SER A 181 -5.79 -13.75 1.21
C SER A 181 -5.82 -15.27 1.33
N SER A 182 -6.16 -15.95 0.24
CA SER A 182 -6.18 -17.41 0.18
C SER A 182 -5.03 -17.93 -0.66
N LYS A 183 -4.32 -18.94 -0.17
CA LYS A 183 -3.30 -19.66 -0.93
C LYS A 183 -3.88 -20.57 -2.02
N LEU A 184 -5.16 -20.93 -1.92
CA LEU A 184 -5.82 -21.87 -2.82
C LEU A 184 -6.59 -21.15 -3.94
N ASN A 185 -7.31 -20.09 -3.60
CA ASN A 185 -8.27 -19.44 -4.52
C ASN A 185 -7.80 -18.05 -5.01
N GLY A 186 -6.54 -17.70 -4.75
CA GLY A 186 -6.02 -16.35 -4.98
C GLY A 186 -6.42 -15.36 -3.88
N SER A 187 -5.95 -14.12 -4.02
CA SER A 187 -6.26 -13.04 -3.09
C SER A 187 -7.02 -11.93 -3.80
N PHE A 188 -8.00 -11.35 -3.13
CA PHE A 188 -8.74 -10.19 -3.65
C PHE A 188 -8.87 -9.09 -2.61
N LYS A 189 -9.18 -7.90 -3.10
CA LYS A 189 -9.52 -6.74 -2.29
C LYS A 189 -10.59 -5.91 -2.99
N VAL A 190 -11.66 -5.58 -2.28
CA VAL A 190 -12.70 -4.66 -2.71
C VAL A 190 -12.73 -3.50 -1.72
N ALA A 191 -12.67 -2.27 -2.22
CA ALA A 191 -12.71 -1.08 -1.40
C ALA A 191 -13.69 -0.04 -1.96
N ALA A 192 -14.29 0.72 -1.05
CA ALA A 192 -15.13 1.86 -1.34
C ALA A 192 -14.66 3.04 -0.50
N SER A 193 -14.65 4.24 -1.06
CA SER A 193 -14.35 5.46 -0.30
C SER A 193 -15.20 6.63 -0.78
N LEU A 194 -15.57 7.51 0.16
CA LEU A 194 -16.35 8.71 -0.12
C LEU A 194 -15.90 9.85 0.79
N CYS A 195 -15.92 11.07 0.25
CA CYS A 195 -15.70 12.29 1.01
C CYS A 195 -17.03 12.74 1.62
N LEU A 196 -17.14 12.77 2.94
CA LEU A 196 -18.37 13.21 3.64
C LEU A 196 -18.61 14.72 3.51
N ALA A 197 -17.64 15.48 3.00
CA ALA A 197 -17.83 16.90 2.68
C ALA A 197 -18.56 17.11 1.34
N ASP A 198 -18.57 16.10 0.48
CA ASP A 198 -19.20 16.19 -0.85
C ASP A 198 -20.71 15.88 -0.74
N GLU A 199 -21.55 16.75 -1.28
CA GLU A 199 -22.98 16.46 -1.42
C GLU A 199 -23.20 15.34 -2.45
N LEU A 200 -23.68 14.18 -1.97
CA LEU A 200 -24.27 13.05 -2.71
C LEU A 200 -23.54 12.61 -4.00
N LYS A 201 -22.30 12.11 -3.88
CA LYS A 201 -21.53 11.58 -5.02
C LYS A 201 -21.28 10.08 -4.89
N MET A 202 -21.22 9.40 -6.04
CA MET A 202 -20.88 7.98 -6.10
C MET A 202 -19.55 7.72 -5.39
N PRO A 203 -19.45 6.67 -4.55
CA PRO A 203 -18.21 6.32 -3.91
C PRO A 203 -17.18 5.90 -4.96
N LYS A 204 -15.93 6.22 -4.69
CA LYS A 204 -14.79 5.66 -5.41
C LYS A 204 -14.70 4.18 -5.07
N LEU A 205 -14.80 3.32 -6.09
CA LEU A 205 -14.73 1.87 -5.94
C LEU A 205 -13.38 1.36 -6.45
N THR A 206 -12.84 0.35 -5.79
CA THR A 206 -11.63 -0.33 -6.22
C THR A 206 -11.82 -1.82 -6.05
N ALA A 207 -11.50 -2.59 -7.09
CA ALA A 207 -11.45 -4.04 -7.05
C ALA A 207 -10.05 -4.50 -7.49
N GLU A 208 -9.45 -5.39 -6.74
CA GLU A 208 -8.15 -5.98 -7.02
C GLU A 208 -8.24 -7.49 -6.87
N SER A 209 -7.62 -8.22 -7.79
CA SER A 209 -7.46 -9.67 -7.70
C SER A 209 -6.02 -10.04 -8.03
N SER A 210 -5.51 -11.10 -7.41
CA SER A 210 -4.17 -11.61 -7.61
C SER A 210 -4.11 -13.12 -7.54
N TRP A 211 -3.28 -13.69 -8.41
CA TRP A 211 -3.09 -15.12 -8.58
C TRP A 211 -1.60 -15.43 -8.64
N ASP A 212 -1.19 -16.45 -7.91
CA ASP A 212 0.18 -16.97 -7.90
C ASP A 212 0.22 -18.29 -8.66
N PHE A 213 1.27 -18.49 -9.44
CA PHE A 213 1.49 -19.66 -10.30
C PHE A 213 2.88 -20.23 -10.03
N ASP A 214 2.96 -21.55 -9.91
CA ASP A 214 4.23 -22.28 -9.96
C ASP A 214 4.55 -22.57 -11.44
N ILE A 215 5.79 -22.26 -11.85
CA ILE A 215 6.33 -22.40 -13.22
C ILE A 215 7.59 -23.28 -13.18
#